data_AF-A0AAN8G1J7-F1
#
_entry.id   AF-A0AAN8G1J7-F1
#
_cell.length_a   1.000
_cell.length_b   1.000
_cell.length_c   1.000
_cell.angle_alpha   90.00
_cell.angle_beta   90.00
_cell.angle_gamma   90.00
#
_symmetry.space_group_name_H-M   'P 1'
#
loop_
_entity.id
_entity.type
_entity.pdbx_description
1 polymer ?
#
loop_
_entity_poly.entity_id
_entity_poly.type
_entity_poly.pdbx_seq_one_letter_code
_entity_poly.pdbx_strand_id
1 'polypeptide(L)'
;MYEELEVRRGLKLYLRDKDEPLGGDKPQELYNSLDSSWKVVLILTPGFLADVFSAYTMSVCLSFITLTTPNRLMLIIDKDMNIPTNIDYFLEAVNEENVYRYEINHLFADDPQLWNNIYNGITARNL
;
A
#
# COMPACT_ATOMS: atom_id res chain seq x y z
N MET A 1 11.55 5.41 -2.21
CA MET A 1 10.47 4.66 -2.90
C MET A 1 10.18 5.16 -4.31
N TYR A 2 9.82 6.44 -4.52
CA TYR A 2 9.58 7.02 -5.87
C TYR A 2 10.71 6.72 -6.86
N GLU A 3 11.96 7.05 -6.49
CA GLU A 3 13.12 6.89 -7.36
C GLU A 3 13.36 5.43 -7.76
N GLU A 4 13.21 4.51 -6.81
CA GLU A 4 13.41 3.09 -7.09
C GLU A 4 12.30 2.49 -7.96
N LEU A 5 11.03 2.81 -7.68
CA LEU A 5 9.91 2.17 -8.37
C LEU A 5 9.59 2.85 -9.71
N GLU A 6 9.55 4.18 -9.80
CA GLU A 6 9.26 4.87 -11.06
C GLU A 6 10.49 4.99 -11.95
N VAL A 7 11.62 5.47 -11.44
CA VAL A 7 12.79 5.79 -12.27
C VAL A 7 13.58 4.54 -12.63
N ARG A 8 13.94 3.73 -11.63
CA ARG A 8 14.79 2.54 -11.86
C ARG A 8 14.02 1.34 -12.40
N ARG A 9 12.75 1.19 -12.03
CA ARG A 9 11.93 0.02 -12.37
C ARG A 9 10.77 0.30 -13.32
N GLY A 10 10.55 1.56 -13.70
CA GLY A 10 9.61 1.93 -14.76
C GLY A 10 8.13 1.73 -14.40
N LEU A 11 7.79 1.63 -13.11
CA LEU A 11 6.40 1.62 -12.69
C LEU A 11 5.80 3.03 -12.80
N LYS A 12 4.49 3.09 -13.06
CA LYS A 12 3.73 4.34 -12.91
C LYS A 12 3.02 4.31 -11.57
N LEU A 13 3.38 5.21 -10.67
CA LEU A 13 2.78 5.36 -9.37
C LEU A 13 1.80 6.53 -9.35
N TYR A 14 0.72 6.32 -8.62
CA TYR A 14 -0.07 7.41 -8.07
C TYR A 14 0.38 7.62 -6.62
N LEU A 15 0.83 8.84 -6.30
CA LEU A 15 1.18 9.25 -4.95
C LEU A 15 0.33 10.45 -4.58
N ARG A 16 -0.45 10.30 -3.52
CA ARG A 16 -1.37 11.33 -3.02
C ARG A 16 -0.73 12.73 -2.97
N ASP A 17 0.41 12.84 -2.29
CA ASP A 17 1.09 14.13 -2.09
C ASP A 17 1.69 14.73 -3.38
N LYS A 18 1.82 13.92 -4.44
CA LYS A 18 2.33 14.33 -5.76
C LYS A 18 1.19 14.70 -6.72
N ASP A 19 0.14 13.88 -6.72
CA ASP A 19 -0.84 13.83 -7.79
C ASP A 19 -2.21 14.42 -7.39
N GLU A 20 -2.52 14.52 -6.10
CA GLU A 20 -3.79 15.14 -5.66
C GLU A 20 -3.72 16.67 -5.69
N PRO A 21 -4.72 17.33 -6.31
CA PRO A 21 -4.82 18.77 -6.26
C PRO A 21 -5.15 19.27 -4.85
N LEU A 22 -4.54 20.39 -4.45
CA LEU A 22 -4.83 21.04 -3.16
C LEU A 22 -6.31 21.41 -3.08
N GLY A 23 -6.99 20.93 -2.03
CA GLY A 23 -8.41 21.21 -1.79
C GLY A 23 -9.40 20.27 -2.49
N GLY A 24 -8.93 19.19 -3.12
CA GLY A 24 -9.78 18.15 -3.70
C GLY A 24 -10.60 17.37 -2.66
N ASP A 25 -11.67 16.73 -3.14
CA ASP A 25 -12.54 15.87 -2.31
C ASP A 25 -11.83 14.54 -2.01
N LYS A 26 -11.20 14.49 -0.84
CA LYS A 26 -10.32 13.39 -0.41
C LYS A 26 -10.94 11.98 -0.57
N PRO A 27 -12.20 11.72 -0.13
CA PRO A 27 -12.91 10.48 -0.42
C PRO A 27 -12.98 10.09 -1.90
N GLN A 28 -13.39 11.02 -2.77
CA GLN A 28 -13.62 10.73 -4.18
C GLN A 28 -12.30 10.52 -4.92
N GLU A 29 -11.26 11.30 -4.62
CA GLU A 29 -9.93 11.15 -5.21
C GLU A 29 -9.27 9.83 -4.80
N LEU A 30 -9.42 9.42 -3.54
CA LEU A 30 -9.00 8.09 -3.10
C LEU A 30 -9.71 7.00 -3.89
N TYR A 31 -11.04 7.08 -4.05
CA TYR A 31 -11.78 6.07 -4.79
C TYR A 31 -11.34 5.99 -6.26
N ASN A 32 -11.20 7.13 -6.93
CA ASN A 32 -10.79 7.22 -8.33
C ASN A 32 -9.37 6.67 -8.56
N SER A 33 -8.44 6.98 -7.66
CA SER A 33 -7.06 6.49 -7.75
C SER A 33 -6.97 4.99 -7.50
N LEU A 34 -7.76 4.46 -6.57
CA LEU A 34 -7.83 3.01 -6.34
C LEU A 34 -8.43 2.29 -7.56
N ASP A 35 -9.53 2.80 -8.12
CA ASP A 35 -10.22 2.19 -9.27
C ASP A 35 -9.32 2.13 -10.52
N SER A 36 -8.57 3.19 -10.78
CA SER A 36 -7.62 3.28 -11.90
C SER A 36 -6.29 2.54 -11.67
N SER A 37 -6.04 2.05 -10.46
CA SER A 37 -4.79 1.35 -10.11
C SER A 37 -4.95 -0.16 -10.13
N TRP A 38 -4.11 -0.85 -10.90
CA TRP A 38 -4.12 -2.33 -11.01
C TRP A 38 -3.58 -3.04 -9.75
N LYS A 39 -2.76 -2.36 -8.95
CA LYS A 39 -2.22 -2.78 -7.66
C LYS A 39 -2.26 -1.60 -6.69
N VAL A 40 -2.61 -1.87 -5.44
CA VAL A 40 -2.64 -0.90 -4.35
C VAL A 40 -1.59 -1.32 -3.34
N VAL A 41 -0.68 -0.40 -3.00
CA VAL A 41 0.32 -0.61 -1.96
C VAL A 41 -0.03 0.29 -0.79
N LEU A 42 -0.40 -0.31 0.35
CA LEU A 42 -0.69 0.42 1.57
C LEU A 42 0.45 0.22 2.57
N ILE A 43 1.07 1.33 2.98
CA ILE A 43 2.17 1.32 3.95
C ILE A 43 1.60 1.65 5.32
N LEU A 44 1.59 0.66 6.22
CA LEU A 44 1.15 0.80 7.59
C LEU A 44 2.32 1.22 8.48
N THR A 45 2.26 2.48 8.91
CA THR A 45 3.20 3.08 9.86
C THR A 45 2.45 3.50 11.12
N PRO A 46 3.13 3.70 12.26
CA PRO A 46 2.50 4.29 13.44
C PRO A 46 1.83 5.64 13.14
N GLY A 47 2.46 6.45 12.29
CA GLY A 47 1.91 7.74 11.86
C GLY A 47 0.64 7.60 11.01
N PHE A 48 0.60 6.61 10.11
CA PHE A 48 -0.60 6.31 9.33
C PHE A 48 -1.75 5.89 10.25
N LEU A 49 -1.52 4.98 11.20
CA LEU A 49 -2.57 4.51 12.10
C LEU A 49 -3.09 5.59 13.07
N ALA A 50 -2.28 6.62 13.35
CA ALA A 50 -2.71 7.76 14.14
C ALA A 50 -3.58 8.77 13.35
N ASP A 51 -3.62 8.67 12.01
CA ASP A 51 -4.41 9.56 11.16
C ASP A 51 -5.91 9.23 11.24
N VAL A 52 -6.75 10.27 11.32
CA VAL A 52 -8.21 10.12 11.45
C VAL A 52 -8.89 9.50 10.23
N PHE A 53 -8.25 9.54 9.06
CA PHE A 53 -8.72 8.93 7.82
C PHE A 53 -8.14 7.52 7.58
N SER A 54 -7.29 7.01 8.47
CA SER A 54 -6.64 5.70 8.30
C SER A 54 -7.65 4.55 8.18
N ALA A 55 -8.59 4.47 9.12
CA ALA A 55 -9.63 3.45 9.13
C ALA A 55 -10.52 3.51 7.87
N TYR A 56 -10.86 4.72 7.42
CA TYR A 56 -11.60 4.92 6.17
C TYR A 56 -10.79 4.43 4.96
N THR A 57 -9.53 4.86 4.87
CA THR A 57 -8.62 4.48 3.76
C THR A 57 -8.46 2.96 3.69
N MET A 58 -8.23 2.31 4.83
CA MET A 58 -8.15 0.86 4.94
C MET A 58 -9.45 0.19 4.49
N SER A 59 -10.61 0.65 4.96
CA SER A 59 -11.90 0.09 4.57
C SER A 59 -12.17 0.21 3.06
N VAL A 60 -11.80 1.34 2.45
CA VAL A 60 -11.96 1.53 1.01
C VAL A 60 -10.99 0.61 0.25
N CYS A 61 -9.73 0.51 0.66
CA CYS A 61 -8.76 -0.41 0.06
C CYS A 61 -9.25 -1.87 0.06
N LEU A 62 -9.86 -2.34 1.17
CA LEU A 62 -10.44 -3.69 1.23
C LEU A 62 -11.57 -3.89 0.21
N SER A 63 -12.38 -2.86 -0.06
CA SER A 63 -13.49 -2.97 -1.02
C SER A 63 -13.04 -3.24 -2.47
N PHE A 64 -11.76 -2.98 -2.77
CA PHE A 64 -11.15 -3.28 -4.08
C PHE A 64 -10.51 -4.67 -4.16
N ILE A 65 -10.52 -5.43 -3.06
CA ILE A 65 -10.22 -6.86 -3.08
C ILE A 65 -11.50 -7.58 -3.52
N THR A 66 -11.44 -8.20 -4.71
CA THR A 66 -12.59 -8.90 -5.30
C THR A 66 -12.20 -10.34 -5.63
N LEU A 67 -13.19 -11.19 -5.92
CA LEU A 67 -12.94 -12.56 -6.39
C LEU A 67 -12.07 -12.61 -7.66
N THR A 68 -12.14 -11.58 -8.50
CA THR A 68 -11.34 -11.47 -9.73
C THR A 68 -9.99 -10.78 -9.54
N THR A 69 -9.77 -10.14 -8.39
CA THR A 69 -8.53 -9.42 -8.06
C THR A 69 -8.15 -9.60 -6.59
N PRO A 70 -7.98 -10.84 -6.10
CA PRO A 70 -7.77 -11.12 -4.68
C PRO A 70 -6.42 -10.57 -4.16
N ASN A 71 -5.44 -10.44 -5.05
CA ASN A 71 -4.10 -9.96 -4.74
C ASN A 71 -3.88 -8.47 -5.06
N ARG A 72 -4.96 -7.69 -5.25
CA ARG A 72 -4.86 -6.27 -5.64
C ARG A 72 -4.22 -5.41 -4.56
N LEU A 73 -4.46 -5.72 -3.28
CA LEU A 73 -3.90 -4.99 -2.14
C LEU A 73 -2.63 -5.68 -1.63
N MET A 74 -1.54 -4.91 -1.55
CA MET A 74 -0.30 -5.26 -0.89
C MET A 74 -0.11 -4.39 0.34
N LEU A 75 0.24 -5.00 1.46
CA LEU A 75 0.52 -4.31 2.72
C LEU A 75 2.02 -4.32 2.98
N ILE A 76 2.57 -3.16 3.31
CA ILE A 76 3.92 -3.03 3.86
C ILE A 76 3.78 -2.51 5.29
N ILE A 77 4.20 -3.31 6.26
CA ILE A 77 4.03 -3.02 7.68
C ILE A 77 5.41 -2.79 8.29
N ASP A 78 5.53 -1.76 9.11
CA ASP A 78 6.69 -1.59 9.97
C ASP A 78 6.83 -2.80 10.92
N LYS A 79 7.96 -3.51 10.83
CA LYS A 79 8.17 -4.74 11.59
C LYS A 79 8.19 -4.50 13.10
N ASP A 80 8.57 -3.29 13.52
CA ASP A 80 8.70 -2.91 14.93
C ASP A 80 7.42 -2.26 15.48
N MET A 81 6.39 -2.13 14.64
CA MET A 81 5.11 -1.58 15.05
C MET A 81 4.28 -2.60 15.84
N ASN A 82 3.82 -2.17 17.01
CA ASN A 82 2.74 -2.86 17.73
C ASN A 82 1.43 -2.66 16.97
N ILE A 83 0.94 -3.71 16.32
CA ILE A 83 -0.33 -3.68 15.61
C ILE A 83 -1.48 -3.64 16.62
N PRO A 84 -2.34 -2.60 16.59
CA PRO A 84 -3.53 -2.57 17.42
C PRO A 84 -4.50 -3.70 17.06
N THR A 85 -5.21 -4.26 18.04
CA THR A 85 -6.14 -5.39 17.82
C THR A 85 -7.23 -5.09 16.79
N ASN A 86 -7.65 -3.83 16.65
CA ASN A 86 -8.63 -3.42 15.64
C ASN A 86 -8.09 -3.47 14.20
N ILE A 87 -6.78 -3.65 14.01
CA ILE A 87 -6.12 -3.80 12.71
C ILE A 87 -5.95 -5.27 12.34
N ASP A 88 -5.95 -6.19 13.32
CA ASP A 88 -5.80 -7.63 13.05
C ASP A 88 -6.89 -8.14 12.10
N TYR A 89 -8.15 -7.70 12.27
CA TYR A 89 -9.25 -8.04 11.37
C TYR A 89 -9.00 -7.59 9.92
N PHE A 90 -8.35 -6.43 9.74
CA PHE A 90 -7.97 -5.95 8.42
C PHE A 90 -6.85 -6.81 7.81
N LEU A 91 -5.89 -7.24 8.61
CA LEU A 91 -4.81 -8.13 8.16
C LEU A 91 -5.34 -9.49 7.73
N GLU A 92 -6.31 -10.05 8.46
CA GLU A 92 -6.97 -11.31 8.12
C GLU A 92 -7.73 -11.25 6.78
N ALA A 93 -8.14 -10.06 6.35
CA ALA A 93 -8.83 -9.87 5.08
C ALA A 93 -7.87 -9.79 3.87
N VAL A 94 -6.56 -9.72 4.10
CA VAL A 94 -5.54 -9.67 3.04
C VAL A 94 -4.79 -11.00 2.99
N ASN A 95 -4.57 -11.52 1.78
CA ASN A 95 -3.76 -12.71 1.58
C ASN A 95 -2.35 -12.50 2.17
N GLU A 96 -1.90 -13.42 3.01
CA GLU A 96 -0.62 -13.37 3.73
C GLU A 96 0.58 -13.16 2.79
N GLU A 97 0.53 -13.70 1.57
CA GLU A 97 1.57 -13.51 0.55
C GLU A 97 1.73 -12.05 0.09
N ASN A 98 0.70 -11.22 0.29
CA ASN A 98 0.72 -9.79 0.01
C ASN A 98 1.06 -8.93 1.23
N VAL A 99 1.39 -9.54 2.37
CA VAL A 99 1.75 -8.84 3.61
C VAL A 99 3.25 -8.91 3.83
N TYR A 100 3.89 -7.75 3.79
CA TYR A 100 5.34 -7.62 3.90
C TYR A 100 5.71 -6.85 5.16
N ARG A 101 6.59 -7.42 5.98
CA ARG A 101 7.07 -6.79 7.23
C ARG A 101 8.53 -6.38 7.07
N TYR A 102 8.79 -5.08 7.18
CA TYR A 102 10.14 -4.51 7.02
C TYR A 102 10.40 -3.43 8.07
N GLU A 103 11.67 -3.21 8.41
CA GLU A 103 12.04 -1.93 9.04
C GLU A 103 11.76 -0.83 8.02
N ILE A 104 10.83 0.08 8.30
CA ILE A 104 10.50 1.14 7.33
C ILE A 104 11.70 2.05 7.05
N ASN A 105 12.60 2.20 8.02
CA ASN A 105 13.86 2.90 7.82
C ASN A 105 14.72 2.26 6.71
N HIS A 106 14.59 0.95 6.48
CA HIS A 106 15.26 0.25 5.38
C HIS A 106 14.59 0.50 4.01
N LEU A 107 13.35 1.00 3.94
CA LEU A 107 12.77 1.51 2.68
C LEU A 107 13.47 2.78 2.17
N PHE A 108 14.44 3.31 2.93
CA PHE A 108 15.33 4.38 2.50
C PHE A 108 16.77 3.90 2.31
N ALA A 109 17.06 2.63 2.62
CA ALA A 109 18.33 2.01 2.32
C ALA A 109 18.37 1.56 0.85
N ASP A 110 19.55 1.62 0.25
CA ASP A 110 19.81 1.04 -1.07
C ASP A 110 20.01 -0.48 -0.90
N ASP A 111 18.93 -1.18 -0.52
CA ASP A 111 18.88 -2.64 -0.39
C ASP A 111 18.21 -3.25 -1.64
N PRO A 112 18.99 -3.81 -2.58
CA PRO A 112 18.43 -4.36 -3.81
C PRO A 112 17.49 -5.54 -3.58
N GLN A 113 17.70 -6.33 -2.53
CA GLN A 113 16.88 -7.51 -2.25
C GLN A 113 15.49 -7.09 -1.78
N LEU A 114 15.43 -6.10 -0.87
CA LEU A 114 14.18 -5.49 -0.44
C LEU A 114 13.38 -4.97 -1.63
N TRP A 115 14.01 -4.18 -2.50
CA TRP A 115 13.34 -3.58 -3.64
C TRP A 115 12.92 -4.59 -4.71
N ASN A 116 13.69 -5.67 -4.89
CA ASN A 116 13.28 -6.80 -5.74
C ASN A 116 12.03 -7.49 -5.19
N ASN A 117 11.96 -7.72 -3.87
CA ASN A 117 10.79 -8.32 -3.25
C ASN A 117 9.54 -7.44 -3.41
N ILE A 118 9.67 -6.13 -3.15
CA ILE A 118 8.57 -5.17 -3.31
C ILE A 118 8.12 -5.12 -4.78
N TYR A 119 9.05 -5.01 -5.71
CA TYR A 119 8.73 -4.96 -7.14
C TYR A 119 8.04 -6.24 -7.62
N ASN A 120 8.52 -7.41 -7.20
CA ASN A 120 7.91 -8.69 -7.53
C ASN A 120 6.51 -8.81 -6.90
N GLY A 121 6.32 -8.37 -5.66
CA GLY A 121 5.00 -8.34 -5.01
C GLY A 121 4.01 -7.41 -5.72
N ILE A 122 4.48 -6.26 -6.19
CA ILE A 122 3.69 -5.34 -7.01
C ILE A 122 3.31 -6.05 -8.32
N THR A 123 4.29 -6.57 -9.07
CA THR A 123 4.11 -7.14 -10.43
C THR A 123 3.58 -8.57 -10.49
N ALA A 124 3.44 -9.25 -9.36
CA ALA A 124 2.77 -10.53 -9.27
C ALA A 124 1.34 -10.42 -9.82
N ARG A 125 1.00 -11.27 -10.79
CA ARG A 125 -0.32 -11.26 -11.43
C ARG A 125 -1.40 -11.71 -10.43
N ASN A 126 -2.59 -11.15 -10.57
CA ASN A 126 -3.82 -11.51 -9.85
C ASN A 126 -4.37 -12.88 -10.30
N LEU A 127 -3.55 -13.93 -10.35
CA LEU A 127 -4.01 -15.31 -10.53
C LEU A 127 -4.32 -15.95 -9.19
#